data_AF-A0AAD2DZ54-F1
#
_entry.id   AF-A0AAD2DZ54-F1
#
_cell.length_a   1.000
_cell.length_b   1.000
_cell.length_c   1.000
_cell.angle_alpha   90.00
_cell.angle_beta   90.00
_cell.angle_gamma   90.00
#
_symmetry.space_group_name_H-M   'P 1'
#
loop_
_entity.id
_entity.type
_entity.pdbx_description
1 polymer ?
#
loop_
_entity_poly.entity_id
_entity_poly.type
_entity_poly.pdbx_seq_one_letter_code
_entity_poly.pdbx_strand_id
1 'polypeptide(L)'
;MIWHAKSSSGVTLKAFNVRAEAALISEKASKITTTRPIDGVKLYVGLPLDTVSDSGTINNARAIAVGLKALKLLGVDGVELPVWWGIVEKQAMGKYDWTCYLALAEMVRKMGLKLHISLCFHASNEPKIRLPEWVSHIGESRPDIYFADRSGQPYKDCLSLAVDDLPVLDGKTPIEAYTGFCESFKSSFSAFMGSTITGISIGLGPDGELRYPSQRQTTKDSNQLGAGEFQCYDKNMLSNLKQHAEALGNPLWGLGGPHDTPGYDQSPVSNGFFVDGGSWENPYGDFFLSWYSSQLVSHGDRILSRAAETFKDVSVSLSGKVPLTYSWYRTRSHPSELTAGVYNTVNRDGYEAIAETFSRNSCNIILPGMDLSDDHQPNESRSSPELLLAQITASCRKHGVEVSGQNSLVSGGPKAIEQIKKNLSDENAVELFTYQRMGAYFFSPDHFPSFTQFVRNLKQLNLHSDDLPLKDDETADSLPDMNLHKQVA
;
A
#
# COMPACT_ATOMS: atom_id res chain seq x y z
N MET A 1 -46.87 -37.95 -48.34
CA MET A 1 -46.78 -38.68 -47.07
C MET A 1 -45.98 -37.79 -46.12
N ILE A 2 -46.63 -37.32 -45.06
CA ILE A 2 -46.11 -36.57 -43.89
C ILE A 2 -45.71 -35.08 -44.09
N TRP A 3 -46.27 -34.27 -43.18
CA TRP A 3 -46.36 -32.80 -43.02
C TRP A 3 -45.11 -32.22 -42.31
N HIS A 4 -44.79 -30.91 -42.29
CA HIS A 4 -45.58 -29.81 -41.72
C HIS A 4 -45.17 -28.40 -42.22
N ALA A 5 -46.17 -27.53 -42.25
CA ALA A 5 -46.17 -26.14 -42.71
C ALA A 5 -45.73 -25.13 -41.63
N LYS A 6 -45.17 -24.02 -42.14
CA LYS A 6 -44.84 -22.78 -41.42
C LYS A 6 -46.11 -21.99 -41.06
N SER A 7 -46.12 -21.39 -39.86
CA SER A 7 -47.06 -20.33 -39.46
C SER A 7 -46.28 -19.24 -38.74
N SER A 8 -46.27 -18.04 -39.30
CA SER A 8 -45.70 -16.82 -38.73
C SER A 8 -46.82 -15.97 -38.11
N SER A 9 -46.79 -15.82 -36.79
CA SER A 9 -47.74 -15.01 -36.03
C SER A 9 -47.16 -13.61 -35.80
N GLY A 10 -47.85 -12.59 -36.33
CA GLY A 10 -47.59 -11.20 -35.98
C GLY A 10 -48.20 -10.84 -34.62
N VAL A 11 -47.50 -10.02 -33.84
CA VAL A 11 -48.05 -9.34 -32.66
C VAL A 11 -47.67 -7.86 -32.72
N THR A 12 -48.71 -7.03 -32.72
CA THR A 12 -48.70 -5.57 -32.72
C THR A 12 -48.42 -5.05 -31.31
N LEU A 13 -47.40 -4.21 -31.14
CA LEU A 13 -47.12 -3.50 -29.88
C LEU A 13 -48.00 -2.25 -29.77
N LYS A 14 -48.84 -2.20 -28.73
CA LYS A 14 -49.62 -1.02 -28.34
C LYS A 14 -48.74 -0.02 -27.59
N ALA A 15 -48.83 1.24 -28.01
CA ALA A 15 -48.24 2.39 -27.34
C ALA A 15 -48.96 2.70 -26.01
N PHE A 16 -48.19 3.01 -24.97
CA PHE A 16 -48.66 3.72 -23.79
C PHE A 16 -48.00 5.10 -23.75
N ASN A 17 -48.83 6.13 -23.76
CA ASN A 17 -48.45 7.52 -23.50
C ASN A 17 -48.10 7.69 -22.02
N VAL A 18 -46.93 8.25 -21.73
CA VAL A 18 -46.70 9.01 -20.50
C VAL A 18 -46.19 10.40 -20.89
N ARG A 19 -46.85 11.38 -20.29
CA ARG A 19 -46.87 12.80 -20.58
C ARG A 19 -45.54 13.47 -20.20
N ALA A 20 -45.06 14.36 -21.07
CA ALA A 20 -43.96 15.26 -20.78
C ALA A 20 -44.41 16.32 -19.76
N GLU A 21 -43.62 16.52 -18.71
CA GLU A 21 -43.57 17.75 -17.93
C GLU A 21 -42.18 18.35 -17.98
N ALA A 22 -42.17 19.67 -18.10
CA ALA A 22 -41.07 20.49 -18.55
C ALA A 22 -39.98 20.67 -17.51
N ALA A 23 -38.77 20.89 -18.04
CA ALA A 23 -37.55 21.21 -17.33
C ALA A 23 -37.69 22.43 -16.40
N LEU A 24 -37.27 22.25 -15.14
CA LEU A 24 -36.94 23.32 -14.21
C LEU A 24 -35.44 23.23 -13.86
N ILE A 25 -34.71 24.12 -14.55
CA ILE A 25 -33.48 24.82 -14.21
C ILE A 25 -32.81 24.43 -12.88
N SER A 26 -31.66 23.75 -13.02
CA SER A 26 -30.41 23.84 -12.25
C SER A 26 -30.42 24.75 -11.00
N GLU A 27 -30.61 24.14 -9.82
CA GLU A 27 -30.03 24.65 -8.58
C GLU A 27 -28.60 24.11 -8.44
N LYS A 28 -27.65 25.05 -8.44
CA LYS A 28 -26.24 24.83 -8.11
C LYS A 28 -26.16 24.01 -6.83
N ALA A 29 -25.64 22.79 -6.92
CA ALA A 29 -25.10 22.08 -5.78
C ALA A 29 -23.98 22.95 -5.19
N SER A 30 -24.31 23.66 -4.11
CA SER A 30 -23.34 24.31 -3.24
C SER A 30 -22.38 23.22 -2.78
N LYS A 31 -21.14 23.28 -3.28
CA LYS A 31 -20.02 22.56 -2.68
C LYS A 31 -19.90 23.11 -1.27
N ILE A 32 -20.52 22.42 -0.32
CA ILE A 32 -20.16 22.55 1.09
C ILE A 32 -18.77 21.95 1.18
N THR A 33 -17.76 22.78 0.95
CA THR A 33 -16.40 22.51 1.37
C THR A 33 -16.47 22.47 2.89
N THR A 34 -16.62 21.28 3.46
CA THR A 34 -16.33 21.08 4.87
C THR A 34 -14.84 21.35 5.02
N THR A 35 -14.50 22.57 5.41
CA THR A 35 -13.18 22.91 5.95
C THR A 35 -13.01 22.05 7.19
N ARG A 36 -12.38 20.87 7.04
CA ARG A 36 -11.87 20.10 8.17
C ARG A 36 -10.91 21.05 8.93
N PRO A 37 -10.98 21.15 10.26
CA PRO A 37 -9.93 21.80 11.02
C PRO A 37 -8.62 21.09 10.67
N ILE A 38 -7.54 21.85 10.47
CA ILE A 38 -6.21 21.28 10.19
C ILE A 38 -5.69 20.71 11.52
N ASP A 39 -6.25 19.58 11.95
CA ASP A 39 -5.58 18.71 12.92
C ASP A 39 -4.33 18.21 12.20
N GLY A 40 -3.17 18.74 12.56
CA GLY A 40 -1.94 18.38 11.86
C GLY A 40 -1.56 16.91 12.04
N VAL A 41 -0.47 16.50 11.38
CA VAL A 41 -0.10 15.09 11.15
C VAL A 41 -0.17 14.25 12.43
N LYS A 42 -1.04 13.23 12.45
CA LYS A 42 -1.15 12.27 13.57
C LYS A 42 0.10 11.41 13.63
N LEU A 43 0.73 11.31 14.79
CA LEU A 43 1.96 10.56 14.98
C LEU A 43 1.70 9.21 15.68
N TYR A 44 2.10 8.14 15.01
CA TYR A 44 2.08 6.78 15.51
C TYR A 44 3.51 6.23 15.64
N VAL A 45 3.69 5.20 16.46
CA VAL A 45 4.96 4.47 16.54
C VAL A 45 4.68 2.97 16.45
N GLY A 46 5.40 2.26 15.57
CA GLY A 46 5.27 0.81 15.43
C GLY A 46 5.80 0.05 16.65
N LEU A 47 5.03 -0.89 17.19
CA LEU A 47 5.47 -1.85 18.21
C LEU A 47 6.39 -2.92 17.64
N PRO A 48 7.12 -3.69 18.48
CA PRO A 48 7.74 -4.99 18.25
C PRO A 48 7.25 -5.83 17.05
N LEU A 49 8.07 -6.40 16.17
CA LEU A 49 7.54 -7.19 15.02
C LEU A 49 7.20 -8.57 15.59
N ASP A 50 8.09 -9.02 16.46
CA ASP A 50 7.99 -10.13 17.38
C ASP A 50 7.27 -9.76 18.70
N THR A 51 6.37 -8.75 18.72
CA THR A 51 5.64 -8.41 19.96
C THR A 51 4.94 -9.65 20.55
N VAL A 52 4.35 -10.47 19.69
CA VAL A 52 3.83 -11.79 20.05
C VAL A 52 4.78 -12.83 19.49
N SER A 53 5.19 -13.77 20.33
CA SER A 53 6.06 -14.87 19.94
C SER A 53 5.27 -16.02 19.33
N ASP A 54 5.98 -16.88 18.60
CA ASP A 54 5.42 -18.11 18.02
C ASP A 54 4.93 -19.13 19.08
N SER A 55 5.28 -18.94 20.36
CA SER A 55 4.80 -19.75 21.49
C SER A 55 3.56 -19.16 22.17
N GLY A 56 2.94 -18.12 21.62
CA GLY A 56 1.73 -17.52 22.16
C GLY A 56 1.98 -16.71 23.44
N THR A 57 3.13 -16.02 23.51
CA THR A 57 3.48 -15.14 24.64
C THR A 57 3.83 -13.73 24.16
N ILE A 58 3.63 -12.72 25.01
CA ILE A 58 4.02 -11.33 24.71
C ILE A 58 5.50 -11.15 25.07
N ASN A 59 6.33 -10.92 24.06
CA ASN A 59 7.75 -10.63 24.25
C ASN A 59 7.92 -9.27 24.91
N ASN A 60 8.80 -9.19 25.91
CA ASN A 60 9.19 -7.93 26.57
C ASN A 60 8.00 -7.08 27.08
N ALA A 61 6.90 -7.70 27.54
CA ALA A 61 5.66 -7.01 27.92
C ALA A 61 5.86 -5.80 28.85
N ARG A 62 6.78 -5.91 29.84
CA ARG A 62 7.10 -4.80 30.74
C ARG A 62 7.77 -3.62 30.01
N ALA A 63 8.70 -3.91 29.09
CA ALA A 63 9.37 -2.88 28.31
C ALA A 63 8.38 -2.19 27.36
N ILE A 64 7.47 -2.96 26.75
CA ILE A 64 6.37 -2.41 25.93
C ILE A 64 5.51 -1.46 26.78
N ALA A 65 5.06 -1.89 27.96
CA ALA A 65 4.25 -1.04 28.85
C ALA A 65 4.95 0.27 29.25
N VAL A 66 6.25 0.21 29.55
CA VAL A 66 7.07 1.40 29.85
C VAL A 66 7.20 2.29 28.61
N GLY A 67 7.45 1.70 27.44
CA GLY A 67 7.54 2.40 26.17
C GLY A 67 6.24 3.13 25.82
N LEU A 68 5.08 2.46 25.92
CA LEU A 68 3.76 3.06 25.71
C LEU A 68 3.53 4.27 26.63
N LYS A 69 3.90 4.15 27.91
CA LYS A 69 3.81 5.27 28.85
C LYS A 69 4.69 6.44 28.43
N ALA A 70 5.93 6.18 27.99
CA ALA A 70 6.82 7.21 27.49
C ALA A 70 6.22 7.91 26.25
N LEU A 71 5.76 7.15 25.25
CA LEU A 71 5.12 7.68 24.05
C LEU A 71 3.90 8.55 24.38
N LYS A 72 3.04 8.11 25.30
CA LYS A 72 1.88 8.90 25.76
C LYS A 72 2.30 10.21 26.43
N LEU A 73 3.36 10.21 27.24
CA LEU A 73 3.88 11.42 27.89
C LEU A 73 4.52 12.39 26.89
N LEU A 74 5.14 11.90 25.82
CA LEU A 74 5.56 12.74 24.69
C LEU A 74 4.36 13.26 23.87
N GLY A 75 3.20 12.63 24.04
CA GLY A 75 1.94 12.89 23.36
C GLY A 75 1.97 12.47 21.89
N VAL A 76 2.51 11.27 21.65
CA VAL A 76 2.21 10.46 20.45
C VAL A 76 0.73 10.07 20.50
N ASP A 77 0.08 10.00 19.33
CA ASP A 77 -1.36 9.76 19.21
C ASP A 77 -1.73 8.28 19.36
N GLY A 78 -0.89 7.40 18.81
CA GLY A 78 -1.14 5.97 18.83
C GLY A 78 0.07 5.11 18.54
N VAL A 79 -0.18 3.81 18.43
CA VAL A 79 0.83 2.82 18.05
C VAL A 79 0.30 1.91 16.95
N GLU A 80 1.21 1.40 16.13
CA GLU A 80 0.91 0.36 15.14
C GLU A 80 1.30 -1.01 15.71
N LEU A 81 0.43 -2.01 15.55
CA LEU A 81 0.64 -3.39 16.03
C LEU A 81 0.49 -4.38 14.87
N PRO A 82 1.57 -5.10 14.50
CA PRO A 82 1.49 -6.15 13.49
C PRO A 82 0.86 -7.42 14.07
N VAL A 83 -0.16 -7.92 13.38
CA VAL A 83 -0.95 -9.11 13.70
C VAL A 83 -0.67 -10.17 12.65
N TRP A 84 0.06 -11.22 13.03
CA TRP A 84 0.59 -12.20 12.09
C TRP A 84 -0.35 -13.37 11.88
N TRP A 85 -0.66 -13.66 10.62
CA TRP A 85 -1.50 -14.79 10.24
C TRP A 85 -0.95 -16.12 10.79
N GLY A 86 0.34 -16.36 10.62
CA GLY A 86 0.98 -17.60 11.10
C GLY A 86 1.10 -17.74 12.61
N ILE A 87 0.89 -16.68 13.38
CA ILE A 87 0.82 -16.75 14.85
C ILE A 87 -0.61 -17.01 15.28
N VAL A 88 -1.57 -16.24 14.75
CA VAL A 88 -2.97 -16.30 15.18
C VAL A 88 -3.66 -17.58 14.71
N GLU A 89 -3.47 -17.98 13.45
CA GLU A 89 -4.12 -19.15 12.84
C GLU A 89 -3.12 -20.31 12.64
N LYS A 90 -2.19 -20.45 13.58
CA LYS A 90 -0.98 -21.28 13.46
C LYS A 90 -1.25 -22.73 13.05
N GLN A 91 -2.12 -23.41 13.80
CA GLN A 91 -2.23 -24.87 13.77
C GLN A 91 -3.18 -25.40 12.68
N ALA A 92 -4.33 -24.76 12.51
CA ALA A 92 -5.35 -25.19 11.56
C ALA A 92 -6.22 -24.02 11.12
N MET A 93 -6.75 -24.12 9.90
CA MET A 93 -7.70 -23.15 9.37
C MET A 93 -8.94 -23.01 10.29
N GLY A 94 -9.36 -21.78 10.54
CA GLY A 94 -10.46 -21.40 11.41
C GLY A 94 -10.15 -21.52 12.92
N LYS A 95 -8.91 -21.84 13.31
CA LYS A 95 -8.50 -21.94 14.72
C LYS A 95 -7.63 -20.75 15.11
N TYR A 96 -8.29 -19.65 15.45
CA TYR A 96 -7.65 -18.40 15.81
C TYR A 96 -7.36 -18.31 17.32
N ASP A 97 -6.14 -17.92 17.69
CA ASP A 97 -5.78 -17.50 19.05
C ASP A 97 -5.47 -15.99 19.09
N TRP A 98 -6.41 -15.23 19.66
CA TRP A 98 -6.32 -13.78 19.80
C TRP A 98 -5.80 -13.33 21.18
N THR A 99 -5.50 -14.26 22.09
CA THR A 99 -5.31 -13.98 23.53
C THR A 99 -4.25 -12.91 23.79
N CYS A 100 -3.06 -13.05 23.19
CA CYS A 100 -1.99 -12.09 23.36
C CYS A 100 -2.29 -10.73 22.71
N TYR A 101 -2.91 -10.73 21.53
CA TYR A 101 -3.27 -9.51 20.81
C TYR A 101 -4.36 -8.72 21.53
N LEU A 102 -5.35 -9.39 22.15
CA LEU A 102 -6.35 -8.75 22.99
C LEU A 102 -5.73 -8.12 24.24
N ALA A 103 -4.78 -8.80 24.88
CA ALA A 103 -4.05 -8.26 26.02
C ALA A 103 -3.22 -7.01 25.66
N LEU A 104 -2.64 -6.98 24.45
CA LEU A 104 -1.92 -5.80 23.93
C LEU A 104 -2.88 -4.64 23.62
N ALA A 105 -4.01 -4.91 22.96
CA ALA A 105 -5.03 -3.90 22.72
C ALA A 105 -5.54 -3.29 24.04
N GLU A 106 -5.72 -4.13 25.07
CA GLU A 106 -6.08 -3.67 26.41
C GLU A 106 -5.00 -2.78 27.04
N MET A 107 -3.72 -3.14 26.87
CA MET A 107 -2.60 -2.36 27.37
C MET A 107 -2.56 -0.97 26.71
N VAL A 108 -2.75 -0.91 25.39
CA VAL A 108 -2.80 0.36 24.63
C VAL A 108 -4.01 1.20 25.06
N ARG A 109 -5.19 0.59 25.20
CA ARG A 109 -6.41 1.25 25.68
C ARG A 109 -6.22 1.88 27.05
N LYS A 110 -5.63 1.16 28.01
CA LYS A 110 -5.35 1.67 29.37
C LYS A 110 -4.39 2.85 29.40
N MET A 111 -3.50 2.96 28.41
CA MET A 111 -2.61 4.13 28.26
C MET A 111 -3.29 5.32 27.58
N GLY A 112 -4.51 5.15 27.06
CA GLY A 112 -5.23 6.19 26.32
C GLY A 112 -4.56 6.55 24.99
N LEU A 113 -3.90 5.58 24.36
CA LEU A 113 -3.34 5.69 23.01
C LEU A 113 -4.32 5.08 21.99
N LYS A 114 -4.27 5.56 20.75
CA LYS A 114 -4.93 4.90 19.62
C LYS A 114 -4.13 3.71 19.12
N LEU A 115 -4.78 2.82 18.39
CA LEU A 115 -4.22 1.59 17.86
C LEU A 115 -4.50 1.50 16.36
N HIS A 116 -3.43 1.35 15.59
CA HIS A 116 -3.49 0.95 14.19
C HIS A 116 -3.07 -0.52 14.11
N ILE A 117 -3.86 -1.36 13.43
CA ILE A 117 -3.59 -2.80 13.33
C ILE A 117 -3.08 -3.12 11.93
N SER A 118 -1.98 -3.85 11.80
CA SER A 118 -1.53 -4.38 10.50
C SER A 118 -1.80 -5.87 10.42
N LEU A 119 -2.74 -6.31 9.57
CA LEU A 119 -3.04 -7.72 9.36
C LEU A 119 -2.04 -8.31 8.35
N CYS A 120 -1.07 -9.09 8.86
CA CYS A 120 0.06 -9.59 8.09
C CYS A 120 -0.22 -11.02 7.57
N PHE A 121 -0.60 -11.13 6.30
CA PHE A 121 -0.78 -12.42 5.59
C PHE A 121 0.51 -12.97 4.94
N HIS A 122 1.67 -12.44 5.35
CA HIS A 122 3.00 -12.84 4.88
C HIS A 122 3.84 -13.34 6.07
N ALA A 123 4.89 -14.09 5.76
CA ALA A 123 5.97 -14.44 6.68
C ALA A 123 7.03 -13.33 6.70
N SER A 124 7.90 -13.37 7.71
CA SER A 124 9.04 -12.46 7.87
C SER A 124 10.27 -13.28 8.26
N ASN A 125 11.44 -12.94 7.71
CA ASN A 125 12.70 -13.58 8.08
C ASN A 125 13.38 -12.90 9.28
N GLU A 126 13.18 -11.59 9.46
CA GLU A 126 13.79 -10.80 10.54
C GLU A 126 12.75 -9.85 11.17
N PRO A 127 12.09 -10.26 12.28
CA PRO A 127 12.24 -11.52 12.99
C PRO A 127 11.61 -12.70 12.25
N LYS A 128 12.04 -13.92 12.59
CA LYS A 128 11.56 -15.16 11.96
C LYS A 128 10.12 -15.47 12.38
N ILE A 129 9.18 -15.17 11.50
CA ILE A 129 7.75 -15.43 11.63
C ILE A 129 7.32 -16.17 10.37
N ARG A 130 6.70 -17.34 10.51
CA ARG A 130 6.29 -18.16 9.38
C ARG A 130 4.85 -17.89 8.98
N LEU A 131 4.46 -18.33 7.79
CA LEU A 131 3.05 -18.60 7.46
C LEU A 131 2.48 -19.67 8.41
N PRO A 132 1.14 -19.83 8.50
CA PRO A 132 0.57 -20.91 9.29
C PRO A 132 1.16 -22.28 8.95
N GLU A 133 1.27 -23.15 9.95
CA GLU A 133 1.89 -24.47 9.78
C GLU A 133 1.11 -25.27 8.73
N TRP A 134 -0.21 -25.25 8.77
CA TRP A 134 -1.05 -25.96 7.80
C TRP A 134 -0.86 -25.47 6.36
N VAL A 135 -0.63 -24.16 6.13
CA VAL A 135 -0.28 -23.62 4.80
C VAL A 135 1.07 -24.13 4.34
N SER A 136 2.05 -24.15 5.25
CA SER A 136 3.41 -24.61 4.97
C SER A 136 3.43 -26.09 4.56
N HIS A 137 2.66 -26.94 5.25
CA HIS A 137 2.52 -28.36 4.89
C HIS A 137 1.89 -28.56 3.50
N ILE A 138 0.88 -27.76 3.14
CA ILE A 138 0.31 -27.80 1.79
C ILE A 138 1.39 -27.43 0.76
N GLY A 139 2.14 -26.36 1.02
CA GLY A 139 3.21 -25.86 0.16
C GLY A 139 4.38 -26.83 -0.05
N GLU A 140 4.63 -27.75 0.89
CA GLU A 140 5.61 -28.83 0.71
C GLU A 140 5.20 -29.82 -0.38
N SER A 141 3.90 -30.15 -0.45
CA SER A 141 3.35 -31.05 -1.47
C SER A 141 2.96 -30.34 -2.77
N ARG A 142 2.66 -29.04 -2.69
CA ARG A 142 2.15 -28.20 -3.78
C ARG A 142 2.90 -26.86 -3.81
N PRO A 143 4.14 -26.83 -4.31
CA PRO A 143 4.94 -25.61 -4.34
C PRO A 143 4.38 -24.53 -5.28
N ASP A 144 3.42 -24.88 -6.16
CA ASP A 144 2.74 -23.97 -7.09
C ASP A 144 1.78 -22.98 -6.41
N ILE A 145 1.57 -23.09 -5.09
CA ILE A 145 0.85 -22.07 -4.32
C ILE A 145 1.69 -20.82 -4.03
N TYR A 146 3.01 -20.90 -4.23
CA TYR A 146 3.95 -19.81 -4.00
C TYR A 146 4.36 -19.14 -5.31
N PHE A 147 4.79 -17.88 -5.24
CA PHE A 147 5.43 -17.23 -6.37
C PHE A 147 6.69 -18.00 -6.76
N ALA A 148 7.06 -17.98 -8.04
CA ALA A 148 8.31 -18.55 -8.49
C ALA A 148 9.02 -17.63 -9.49
N ASP A 149 10.35 -17.59 -9.37
CA ASP A 149 11.22 -16.89 -10.30
C ASP A 149 11.51 -17.70 -11.57
N ARG A 150 12.28 -17.12 -12.49
CA ARG A 150 12.59 -17.77 -13.77
C ARG A 150 13.29 -19.12 -13.63
N SER A 151 13.99 -19.34 -12.53
CA SER A 151 14.67 -20.60 -12.21
C SER A 151 13.75 -21.62 -11.53
N GLY A 152 12.46 -21.29 -11.36
CA GLY A 152 11.48 -22.11 -10.68
C GLY A 152 11.64 -22.16 -9.17
N GLN A 153 12.41 -21.24 -8.57
CA GLN A 153 12.62 -21.22 -7.12
C GLN A 153 11.42 -20.57 -6.41
N PRO A 154 10.74 -21.28 -5.51
CA PRO A 154 9.55 -20.75 -4.85
C PRO A 154 9.89 -19.72 -3.78
N TYR A 155 9.11 -18.64 -3.71
CA TYR A 155 9.11 -17.66 -2.62
C TYR A 155 8.08 -18.08 -1.56
N LYS A 156 8.54 -18.71 -0.49
CA LYS A 156 7.68 -19.37 0.50
C LYS A 156 7.05 -18.45 1.55
N ASP A 157 7.40 -17.17 1.51
CA ASP A 157 6.98 -16.22 2.55
C ASP A 157 5.62 -15.57 2.25
N CYS A 158 5.02 -15.81 1.08
CA CYS A 158 3.69 -15.34 0.72
C CYS A 158 3.07 -16.23 -0.36
N LEU A 159 1.74 -16.40 -0.33
CA LEU A 159 1.02 -17.13 -1.39
C LEU A 159 1.01 -16.33 -2.69
N SER A 160 1.14 -17.01 -3.84
CA SER A 160 1.04 -16.40 -5.16
C SER A 160 -0.35 -15.83 -5.37
N LEU A 161 -0.45 -14.61 -5.93
CA LEU A 161 -1.74 -14.03 -6.29
C LEU A 161 -2.50 -14.84 -7.36
N ALA A 162 -1.83 -15.75 -8.07
CA ALA A 162 -2.49 -16.63 -9.04
C ALA A 162 -3.40 -17.66 -8.40
N VAL A 163 -3.24 -17.91 -7.10
CA VAL A 163 -4.08 -18.86 -6.37
C VAL A 163 -5.21 -18.20 -5.59
N ASP A 164 -5.36 -16.87 -5.66
CA ASP A 164 -6.38 -16.08 -4.94
C ASP A 164 -7.78 -16.72 -4.96
N ASP A 165 -8.22 -17.14 -6.15
CA ASP A 165 -9.56 -17.70 -6.40
C ASP A 165 -9.54 -19.22 -6.63
N LEU A 166 -8.41 -19.88 -6.36
CA LEU A 166 -8.25 -21.33 -6.52
C LEU A 166 -8.37 -22.04 -5.17
N PRO A 167 -9.13 -23.15 -5.05
CA PRO A 167 -9.35 -23.85 -3.79
C PRO A 167 -8.14 -24.72 -3.39
N VAL A 168 -6.97 -24.09 -3.22
CA VAL A 168 -5.69 -24.76 -2.99
C VAL A 168 -5.42 -25.07 -1.52
N LEU A 169 -6.21 -24.48 -0.61
CA LEU A 169 -6.08 -24.61 0.84
C LEU A 169 -7.13 -25.60 1.35
N ASP A 170 -6.98 -26.88 1.02
CA ASP A 170 -7.90 -27.98 1.40
C ASP A 170 -9.38 -27.69 1.08
N GLY A 171 -9.63 -27.18 -0.13
CA GLY A 171 -10.99 -26.85 -0.61
C GLY A 171 -11.41 -25.40 -0.38
N LYS A 172 -10.55 -24.59 0.25
CA LYS A 172 -10.72 -23.14 0.38
C LYS A 172 -9.72 -22.36 -0.45
N THR A 173 -10.13 -21.16 -0.83
CA THR A 173 -9.29 -20.17 -1.50
C THR A 173 -8.51 -19.33 -0.48
N PRO A 174 -7.33 -18.77 -0.83
CA PRO A 174 -6.66 -17.76 -0.02
C PRO A 174 -7.55 -16.58 0.33
N ILE A 175 -8.36 -16.08 -0.61
CA ILE A 175 -9.30 -14.97 -0.35
C ILE A 175 -10.33 -15.33 0.72
N GLU A 176 -10.87 -16.56 0.70
CA GLU A 176 -11.76 -17.04 1.78
C GLU A 176 -11.04 -17.12 3.13
N ALA A 177 -9.79 -17.60 3.15
CA ALA A 177 -9.01 -17.68 4.39
C ALA A 177 -8.73 -16.29 4.98
N TYR A 178 -8.30 -15.33 4.15
CA TYR A 178 -8.09 -13.94 4.57
C TYR A 178 -9.38 -13.27 5.03
N THR A 179 -10.51 -13.54 4.36
CA THR A 179 -11.83 -13.03 4.75
C THR A 179 -12.23 -13.57 6.12
N GLY A 180 -12.12 -14.89 6.35
CA GLY A 180 -12.42 -15.51 7.65
C GLY A 180 -11.54 -14.97 8.79
N PHE A 181 -10.26 -14.68 8.48
CA PHE A 181 -9.35 -14.03 9.42
C PHE A 181 -9.83 -12.62 9.81
N CYS A 182 -10.18 -11.79 8.82
CA CYS A 182 -10.72 -10.44 9.03
C CYS A 182 -12.04 -10.46 9.81
N GLU A 183 -12.96 -11.38 9.51
CA GLU A 183 -14.23 -11.55 10.22
C GLU A 183 -14.00 -11.97 11.68
N SER A 184 -13.12 -12.94 11.92
CA SER A 184 -12.77 -13.35 13.28
C SER A 184 -12.11 -12.20 14.06
N PHE A 185 -11.20 -11.46 13.43
CA PHE A 185 -10.57 -10.29 14.03
C PHE A 185 -11.61 -9.24 14.42
N LYS A 186 -12.50 -8.88 13.48
CA LYS A 186 -13.58 -7.92 13.74
C LYS A 186 -14.45 -8.32 14.93
N SER A 187 -14.87 -9.59 14.98
CA SER A 187 -15.69 -10.12 16.07
C SER A 187 -14.95 -10.06 17.41
N SER A 188 -13.72 -10.60 17.46
CA SER A 188 -12.92 -10.68 18.69
C SER A 188 -12.51 -9.30 19.23
N PHE A 189 -12.31 -8.30 18.37
CA PHE A 189 -11.89 -6.95 18.75
C PHE A 189 -13.03 -5.92 18.75
N SER A 190 -14.29 -6.36 18.65
CA SER A 190 -15.48 -5.49 18.60
C SER A 190 -15.53 -4.41 19.68
N ALA A 191 -15.10 -4.73 20.91
CA ALA A 191 -15.03 -3.79 22.02
C ALA A 191 -13.98 -2.65 21.87
N PHE A 192 -13.08 -2.76 20.90
CA PHE A 192 -12.01 -1.79 20.61
C PHE A 192 -12.26 -0.98 19.34
N MET A 193 -13.12 -1.45 18.43
CA MET A 193 -13.36 -0.84 17.12
C MET A 193 -13.93 0.57 17.23
N GLY A 194 -13.36 1.51 16.46
CA GLY A 194 -13.74 2.92 16.44
C GLY A 194 -13.44 3.71 17.72
N SER A 195 -13.01 3.04 18.79
CA SER A 195 -12.62 3.67 20.06
C SER A 195 -11.10 3.67 20.23
N THR A 196 -10.53 2.48 20.43
CA THR A 196 -9.08 2.28 20.56
C THR A 196 -8.48 1.98 19.21
N ILE A 197 -9.05 1.04 18.46
CA ILE A 197 -8.64 0.73 17.09
C ILE A 197 -9.28 1.76 16.16
N THR A 198 -8.46 2.56 15.50
CA THR A 198 -8.91 3.62 14.59
C THR A 198 -8.51 3.38 13.14
N GLY A 199 -7.58 2.46 12.89
CA GLY A 199 -7.13 2.11 11.55
C GLY A 199 -6.70 0.65 11.44
N ILE A 200 -6.88 0.07 10.26
CA ILE A 200 -6.49 -1.31 9.92
C ILE A 200 -5.77 -1.29 8.56
N SER A 201 -4.53 -1.77 8.52
CA SER A 201 -3.82 -2.08 7.28
C SER A 201 -4.03 -3.55 6.92
N ILE A 202 -4.34 -3.80 5.66
CA ILE A 202 -4.47 -5.14 5.10
C ILE A 202 -3.17 -5.49 4.35
N GLY A 203 -2.56 -6.63 4.67
CA GLY A 203 -1.40 -7.12 3.94
C GLY A 203 -1.78 -7.55 2.53
N LEU A 204 -1.09 -7.03 1.52
CA LEU A 204 -1.42 -7.23 0.10
C LEU A 204 -0.37 -8.06 -0.67
N GLY A 205 0.53 -8.73 0.05
CA GLY A 205 1.62 -9.48 -0.56
C GLY A 205 2.86 -9.59 0.33
N PRO A 206 4.03 -9.89 -0.27
CA PRO A 206 5.33 -9.91 0.40
C PRO A 206 5.58 -8.65 1.22
N ASP A 207 6.06 -8.82 2.46
CA ASP A 207 6.28 -7.73 3.42
C ASP A 207 5.04 -6.85 3.69
N GLY A 208 3.84 -7.36 3.36
CA GLY A 208 2.56 -6.68 3.51
C GLY A 208 2.25 -5.69 2.39
N GLU A 209 3.11 -5.60 1.38
CA GLU A 209 3.05 -4.63 0.29
C GLU A 209 2.36 -5.21 -0.95
N LEU A 210 1.63 -4.37 -1.68
CA LEU A 210 1.06 -4.72 -2.98
C LEU A 210 2.18 -4.79 -4.03
N ARG A 211 2.87 -5.92 -4.09
CA ARG A 211 3.92 -6.21 -5.08
C ARG A 211 4.21 -7.69 -5.25
N TYR A 212 5.03 -7.99 -6.24
CA TYR A 212 5.72 -9.27 -6.35
C TYR A 212 7.01 -9.30 -5.49
N PRO A 213 7.50 -10.49 -5.10
CA PRO A 213 8.76 -10.64 -4.38
C PRO A 213 9.97 -10.57 -5.34
N SER A 214 10.06 -9.48 -6.11
CA SER A 214 11.04 -9.34 -7.20
C SER A 214 12.48 -9.11 -6.73
N GLN A 215 12.66 -8.68 -5.49
CA GLN A 215 13.95 -8.50 -4.84
C GLN A 215 14.19 -9.67 -3.88
N ARG A 216 15.36 -10.30 -3.97
CA ARG A 216 15.84 -11.22 -2.93
C ARG A 216 16.87 -10.46 -2.10
N GLN A 217 16.89 -10.69 -0.78
CA GLN A 217 18.04 -10.29 0.03
C GLN A 217 19.22 -11.22 -0.31
N THR A 218 19.88 -10.98 -1.43
CA THR A 218 21.17 -11.57 -1.76
C THR A 218 22.25 -10.69 -1.14
N THR A 219 23.14 -11.35 -0.39
CA THR A 219 24.38 -10.89 0.27
C THR A 219 24.73 -9.40 0.15
N LYS A 220 24.99 -8.76 1.31
CA LYS A 220 25.55 -7.39 1.49
C LYS A 220 26.86 -7.09 0.74
N ASP A 221 27.37 -8.03 -0.07
CA ASP A 221 28.69 -8.01 -0.70
C ASP A 221 28.65 -7.77 -2.23
N SER A 222 27.47 -7.70 -2.87
CA SER A 222 27.40 -7.31 -4.30
C SER A 222 27.34 -5.78 -4.43
N ASN A 223 28.41 -5.18 -4.95
CA ASN A 223 28.44 -3.77 -5.38
C ASN A 223 27.53 -3.49 -6.61
N GLN A 224 26.68 -4.44 -7.01
CA GLN A 224 25.78 -4.32 -8.16
C GLN A 224 24.33 -4.44 -7.68
N LEU A 225 23.59 -3.35 -7.81
CA LEU A 225 22.15 -3.30 -7.52
C LEU A 225 21.41 -3.72 -8.79
N GLY A 226 20.93 -4.96 -8.89
CA GLY A 226 20.12 -5.33 -10.05
C GLY A 226 18.68 -4.78 -9.98
N ALA A 227 17.88 -5.08 -11.00
CA ALA A 227 16.48 -4.68 -11.04
C ALA A 227 15.55 -5.65 -10.28
N GLY A 228 16.05 -6.80 -9.85
CA GLY A 228 15.22 -7.93 -9.45
C GLY A 228 14.72 -8.75 -10.66
N GLU A 229 13.89 -9.77 -10.40
CA GLU A 229 13.33 -10.65 -11.41
C GLU A 229 11.80 -10.71 -11.37
N PHE A 230 11.17 -10.95 -12.52
CA PHE A 230 9.73 -11.26 -12.59
C PHE A 230 9.42 -12.57 -11.84
N GLN A 231 8.30 -12.60 -11.11
CA GLN A 231 7.92 -13.69 -10.20
C GLN A 231 6.67 -14.44 -10.67
N CYS A 232 6.53 -14.64 -11.98
CA CYS A 232 5.34 -15.20 -12.64
C CYS A 232 5.54 -16.60 -13.20
N TYR A 233 6.52 -17.36 -12.70
CA TYR A 233 6.90 -18.66 -13.28
C TYR A 233 6.32 -19.85 -12.53
N ASP A 234 5.45 -19.62 -11.54
CA ASP A 234 4.64 -20.69 -10.97
C ASP A 234 3.62 -21.20 -12.00
N LYS A 235 3.18 -22.44 -11.82
CA LYS A 235 2.29 -23.13 -12.77
C LYS A 235 0.99 -22.36 -13.02
N ASN A 236 0.45 -21.69 -12.00
CA ASN A 236 -0.84 -21.01 -12.08
C ASN A 236 -0.68 -19.68 -12.85
N MET A 237 0.37 -18.91 -12.57
CA MET A 237 0.72 -17.70 -13.35
C MET A 237 0.99 -18.02 -14.82
N LEU A 238 1.78 -19.06 -15.12
CA LEU A 238 2.07 -19.46 -16.51
C LEU A 238 0.81 -19.91 -17.26
N SER A 239 -0.09 -20.64 -16.59
CA SER A 239 -1.38 -21.01 -17.17
C SER A 239 -2.24 -19.79 -17.46
N ASN A 240 -2.27 -18.81 -16.54
CA ASN A 240 -3.00 -17.55 -16.73
C ASN A 240 -2.43 -16.73 -17.91
N LEU A 241 -1.11 -16.58 -17.98
CA LEU A 241 -0.42 -15.90 -19.08
C LEU A 241 -0.76 -16.54 -20.44
N LYS A 242 -0.72 -17.87 -20.50
CA LYS A 242 -1.06 -18.62 -21.72
C LYS A 242 -2.48 -18.34 -22.18
N GLN A 243 -3.46 -18.39 -21.27
CA GLN A 243 -4.87 -18.09 -21.58
C GLN A 243 -5.04 -16.64 -22.05
N HIS A 244 -4.35 -15.70 -21.42
CA HIS A 244 -4.38 -14.29 -21.82
C HIS A 244 -3.83 -14.08 -23.23
N ALA A 245 -2.72 -14.73 -23.57
CA ALA A 245 -2.11 -14.69 -24.90
C ALA A 245 -3.01 -15.29 -25.99
N GLU A 246 -3.66 -16.43 -25.70
CA GLU A 246 -4.63 -17.07 -26.59
C GLU A 246 -5.85 -16.17 -26.84
N ALA A 247 -6.38 -15.54 -25.80
CA ALA A 247 -7.52 -14.63 -25.90
C ALA A 247 -7.24 -13.39 -26.77
N LEU A 248 -5.99 -12.90 -26.79
CA LEU A 248 -5.56 -11.79 -27.63
C LEU A 248 -5.07 -12.22 -29.02
N GLY A 249 -5.23 -13.49 -29.40
CA GLY A 249 -4.85 -14.00 -30.71
C GLY A 249 -3.34 -14.13 -30.93
N ASN A 250 -2.53 -14.07 -29.87
CA ASN A 250 -1.07 -14.14 -29.91
C ASN A 250 -0.53 -15.27 -29.03
N PRO A 251 -0.88 -16.55 -29.27
CA PRO A 251 -0.57 -17.66 -28.38
C PRO A 251 0.93 -17.87 -28.12
N LEU A 252 1.79 -17.45 -29.05
CA LEU A 252 3.26 -17.53 -28.88
C LEU A 252 3.80 -16.61 -27.78
N TRP A 253 3.08 -15.54 -27.43
CA TRP A 253 3.46 -14.65 -26.33
C TRP A 253 3.18 -15.24 -24.95
N GLY A 254 2.38 -16.30 -24.88
CA GLY A 254 1.99 -16.96 -23.64
C GLY A 254 2.84 -18.16 -23.24
N LEU A 255 3.98 -18.38 -23.90
CA LEU A 255 4.84 -19.55 -23.67
C LEU A 255 5.73 -19.42 -22.41
N GLY A 256 5.83 -18.23 -21.84
CA GLY A 256 6.59 -17.93 -20.62
C GLY A 256 6.80 -16.43 -20.44
N GLY A 257 7.42 -16.04 -19.33
CA GLY A 257 7.87 -14.66 -19.14
C GLY A 257 9.01 -14.26 -20.09
N PRO A 258 9.38 -12.96 -20.15
CA PRO A 258 10.44 -12.47 -21.01
C PRO A 258 11.76 -13.23 -20.81
N HIS A 259 12.39 -13.58 -21.93
CA HIS A 259 13.59 -14.43 -21.94
C HIS A 259 14.89 -13.64 -21.90
N ASP A 260 14.83 -12.35 -22.15
CA ASP A 260 15.94 -11.40 -22.26
C ASP A 260 16.04 -10.46 -21.05
N THR A 261 15.43 -10.82 -19.91
CA THR A 261 15.60 -10.08 -18.65
C THR A 261 16.90 -10.45 -17.94
N PRO A 262 17.58 -9.49 -17.30
CA PRO A 262 18.70 -9.76 -16.40
C PRO A 262 18.27 -10.62 -15.20
N GLY A 263 19.24 -11.28 -14.56
CA GLY A 263 19.04 -11.90 -13.25
C GLY A 263 19.00 -10.88 -12.10
N TYR A 264 18.65 -11.32 -10.89
CA TYR A 264 18.41 -10.46 -9.71
C TYR A 264 19.42 -9.33 -9.51
N ASP A 265 20.72 -9.65 -9.51
CA ASP A 265 21.82 -8.72 -9.20
C ASP A 265 22.51 -8.16 -10.46
N GLN A 266 22.01 -8.48 -11.66
CA GLN A 266 22.62 -8.05 -12.92
C GLN A 266 22.12 -6.65 -13.32
N SER A 267 23.01 -5.85 -13.93
CA SER A 267 22.68 -4.50 -14.38
C SER A 267 21.57 -4.52 -15.44
N PRO A 268 20.42 -3.86 -15.18
CA PRO A 268 19.29 -3.85 -16.11
C PRO A 268 19.51 -2.99 -17.35
N VAL A 269 20.51 -2.10 -17.31
CA VAL A 269 20.80 -1.15 -18.39
C VAL A 269 21.94 -1.62 -19.31
N SER A 270 22.35 -2.87 -19.21
CA SER A 270 23.48 -3.42 -19.99
C SER A 270 23.07 -3.99 -21.35
N ASN A 271 22.00 -4.79 -21.40
CA ASN A 271 21.38 -5.32 -22.62
C ASN A 271 19.99 -5.91 -22.30
N GLY A 272 19.26 -6.33 -23.33
CA GLY A 272 18.06 -7.16 -23.18
C GLY A 272 16.77 -6.38 -22.98
N PHE A 273 15.98 -6.82 -21.99
CA PHE A 273 14.57 -6.39 -21.88
C PHE A 273 14.42 -4.92 -21.51
N PHE A 274 15.26 -4.37 -20.62
CA PHE A 274 15.05 -3.05 -19.99
C PHE A 274 15.86 -1.88 -20.59
N VAL A 275 16.76 -2.14 -21.54
CA VAL A 275 17.55 -1.07 -22.17
C VAL A 275 16.71 -0.20 -23.09
N ASP A 276 17.13 1.03 -23.36
CA ASP A 276 16.51 1.89 -24.37
C ASP A 276 16.49 1.18 -25.74
N GLY A 277 15.33 1.12 -26.41
CA GLY A 277 15.14 0.31 -27.62
C GLY A 277 14.98 -1.20 -27.37
N GLY A 278 14.96 -1.64 -26.11
CA GLY A 278 14.82 -3.03 -25.69
C GLY A 278 13.38 -3.54 -25.76
N SER A 279 13.18 -4.79 -25.33
CA SER A 279 11.89 -5.47 -25.47
C SER A 279 10.74 -4.81 -24.72
N TRP A 280 11.01 -4.04 -23.66
CA TRP A 280 9.99 -3.28 -22.93
C TRP A 280 9.25 -2.24 -23.78
N GLU A 281 9.85 -1.73 -24.87
CA GLU A 281 9.23 -0.74 -25.76
C GLU A 281 8.43 -1.37 -26.92
N ASN A 282 8.52 -2.69 -27.10
CA ASN A 282 7.87 -3.38 -28.23
C ASN A 282 6.47 -3.91 -27.87
N PRO A 283 5.66 -4.35 -28.85
CA PRO A 283 4.30 -4.84 -28.59
C PRO A 283 4.22 -6.04 -27.63
N TYR A 284 5.24 -6.90 -27.61
CA TYR A 284 5.31 -8.01 -26.65
C TYR A 284 5.59 -7.51 -25.23
N GLY A 285 6.49 -6.53 -25.07
CA GLY A 285 6.77 -5.89 -23.79
C GLY A 285 5.52 -5.25 -23.19
N ASP A 286 4.79 -4.46 -23.98
CA ASP A 286 3.52 -3.84 -23.56
C ASP A 286 2.48 -4.90 -23.18
N PHE A 287 2.32 -5.96 -23.97
CA PHE A 287 1.45 -7.10 -23.65
C PHE A 287 1.80 -7.72 -22.30
N PHE A 288 3.07 -8.08 -22.09
CA PHE A 288 3.49 -8.79 -20.89
C PHE A 288 3.41 -7.90 -19.64
N LEU A 289 3.87 -6.65 -19.72
CA LEU A 289 3.86 -5.72 -18.59
C LEU A 289 2.43 -5.28 -18.23
N SER A 290 1.56 -5.09 -19.23
CA SER A 290 0.12 -4.85 -19.00
C SER A 290 -0.53 -6.04 -18.31
N TRP A 291 -0.29 -7.27 -18.78
CA TRP A 291 -0.79 -8.48 -18.12
C TRP A 291 -0.27 -8.58 -16.69
N TYR A 292 1.04 -8.54 -16.48
CA TYR A 292 1.68 -8.76 -15.17
C TYR A 292 1.21 -7.72 -14.13
N SER A 293 1.18 -6.44 -14.50
CA SER A 293 0.68 -5.38 -13.61
C SER A 293 -0.83 -5.48 -13.36
N SER A 294 -1.63 -5.89 -14.35
CA SER A 294 -3.08 -6.08 -14.16
C SER A 294 -3.41 -7.20 -13.16
N GLN A 295 -2.59 -8.26 -13.11
CA GLN A 295 -2.76 -9.33 -12.12
C GLN A 295 -2.57 -8.78 -10.70
N LEU A 296 -1.57 -7.92 -10.47
CA LEU A 296 -1.32 -7.29 -9.19
C LEU A 296 -2.42 -6.30 -8.80
N VAL A 297 -2.87 -5.44 -9.72
CA VAL A 297 -3.99 -4.51 -9.46
C VAL A 297 -5.27 -5.27 -9.11
N SER A 298 -5.58 -6.35 -9.84
CA SER A 298 -6.77 -7.18 -9.59
C SER A 298 -6.68 -7.92 -8.24
N HIS A 299 -5.49 -8.37 -7.85
CA HIS A 299 -5.24 -8.95 -6.52
C HIS A 299 -5.54 -7.94 -5.40
N GLY A 300 -5.01 -6.72 -5.53
CA GLY A 300 -5.30 -5.64 -4.60
C GLY A 300 -6.81 -5.36 -4.49
N ASP A 301 -7.52 -5.25 -5.62
CA ASP A 301 -8.96 -5.02 -5.64
C ASP A 301 -9.76 -6.15 -4.95
N ARG A 302 -9.40 -7.42 -5.22
CA ARG A 302 -10.04 -8.58 -4.57
C ARG A 302 -9.88 -8.55 -3.06
N ILE A 303 -8.68 -8.32 -2.54
CA ILE A 303 -8.46 -8.31 -1.08
C ILE A 303 -9.10 -7.08 -0.43
N LEU A 304 -8.88 -5.89 -0.99
CA LEU A 304 -9.39 -4.65 -0.43
C LEU A 304 -10.92 -4.59 -0.45
N SER A 305 -11.58 -5.08 -1.51
CA SER A 305 -13.05 -5.14 -1.56
C SER A 305 -13.64 -6.03 -0.47
N ARG A 306 -13.01 -7.18 -0.16
CA ARG A 306 -13.46 -8.07 0.93
C ARG A 306 -13.22 -7.46 2.29
N ALA A 307 -12.09 -6.79 2.49
CA ALA A 307 -11.81 -6.05 3.72
C ALA A 307 -12.82 -4.90 3.91
N ALA A 308 -13.06 -4.09 2.88
CA ALA A 308 -14.03 -3.00 2.89
C ALA A 308 -15.43 -3.50 3.26
N GLU A 309 -15.89 -4.57 2.63
CA GLU A 309 -17.17 -5.20 2.95
C GLU A 309 -17.22 -5.74 4.39
N THR A 310 -16.13 -6.32 4.88
CA THR A 310 -16.05 -6.87 6.25
C THR A 310 -16.15 -5.77 7.31
N PHE A 311 -15.50 -4.62 7.10
CA PHE A 311 -15.39 -3.54 8.09
C PHE A 311 -16.33 -2.35 7.83
N LYS A 312 -17.24 -2.41 6.84
CA LYS A 312 -18.11 -1.28 6.45
C LYS A 312 -19.01 -0.69 7.55
N ASP A 313 -19.32 -1.46 8.57
CA ASP A 313 -20.21 -1.13 9.69
C ASP A 313 -19.45 -0.70 10.95
N VAL A 314 -18.12 -0.62 10.90
CA VAL A 314 -17.29 -0.13 12.00
C VAL A 314 -16.55 1.15 11.59
N SER A 315 -16.42 2.08 12.54
CA SER A 315 -15.78 3.38 12.29
C SER A 315 -14.25 3.29 12.37
N VAL A 316 -13.63 2.60 11.41
CA VAL A 316 -12.16 2.47 11.29
C VAL A 316 -11.72 2.79 9.87
N SER A 317 -10.55 3.41 9.71
CA SER A 317 -9.96 3.59 8.38
C SER A 317 -9.32 2.28 7.90
N LEU A 318 -9.47 1.97 6.61
CA LEU A 318 -8.76 0.87 5.97
C LEU A 318 -7.59 1.39 5.16
N SER A 319 -6.51 0.62 5.13
CA SER A 319 -5.32 0.99 4.37
C SER A 319 -4.63 -0.23 3.79
N GLY A 320 -3.78 0.01 2.80
CA GLY A 320 -2.87 -0.99 2.24
C GLY A 320 -1.54 -0.33 1.92
N LYS A 321 -0.46 -1.11 1.92
CA LYS A 321 0.88 -0.59 1.70
C LYS A 321 1.29 -0.73 0.24
N VAL A 322 1.79 0.34 -0.35
CA VAL A 322 2.38 0.36 -1.71
C VAL A 322 3.89 0.53 -1.54
N PRO A 323 4.73 -0.30 -2.20
CA PRO A 323 6.18 -0.20 -2.05
C PRO A 323 6.72 1.09 -2.68
N LEU A 324 7.78 1.65 -2.09
CA LEU A 324 8.56 2.72 -2.71
C LEU A 324 9.76 2.10 -3.43
N THR A 325 9.56 1.60 -4.64
CA THR A 325 10.61 0.93 -5.44
C THR A 325 11.45 1.94 -6.22
N TYR A 326 12.27 2.71 -5.50
CA TYR A 326 12.96 3.88 -6.06
C TYR A 326 14.24 3.57 -6.86
N SER A 327 14.79 2.36 -6.74
CA SER A 327 15.96 1.93 -7.52
C SER A 327 15.65 1.96 -9.01
N TRP A 328 16.60 2.46 -9.80
CA TRP A 328 16.48 2.58 -11.25
C TRP A 328 15.35 3.51 -11.76
N TYR A 329 14.70 4.29 -10.89
CA TYR A 329 13.61 5.21 -11.25
C TYR A 329 14.01 6.24 -12.31
N ARG A 330 15.26 6.73 -12.32
CA ARG A 330 15.74 7.71 -13.32
C ARG A 330 16.06 7.10 -14.69
N THR A 331 15.77 5.82 -14.91
CA THR A 331 15.83 5.21 -16.26
C THR A 331 14.52 5.45 -16.99
N ARG A 332 14.41 5.09 -18.28
CA ARG A 332 13.14 5.21 -19.02
C ARG A 332 12.20 4.04 -18.76
N SER A 333 12.76 2.86 -18.51
CA SER A 333 12.04 1.60 -18.31
C SER A 333 11.64 1.34 -16.87
N HIS A 334 12.25 1.99 -15.87
CA HIS A 334 11.95 1.83 -14.45
C HIS A 334 11.97 0.35 -13.99
N PRO A 335 13.06 -0.38 -14.26
CA PRO A 335 13.07 -1.83 -14.27
C PRO A 335 12.73 -2.47 -12.91
N SER A 336 13.08 -1.84 -11.79
CA SER A 336 12.69 -2.37 -10.47
C SER A 336 11.19 -2.24 -10.19
N GLU A 337 10.54 -1.20 -10.66
CA GLU A 337 9.09 -1.05 -10.57
C GLU A 337 8.41 -2.10 -11.45
N LEU A 338 8.90 -2.30 -12.68
CA LEU A 338 8.37 -3.31 -13.60
C LEU A 338 8.42 -4.72 -13.00
N THR A 339 9.56 -5.14 -12.45
CA THR A 339 9.72 -6.47 -11.85
C THR A 339 8.86 -6.63 -10.60
N ALA A 340 8.70 -5.56 -9.81
CA ALA A 340 7.80 -5.52 -8.66
C ALA A 340 6.30 -5.55 -9.03
N GLY A 341 5.97 -5.39 -10.32
CA GLY A 341 4.60 -5.48 -10.85
C GLY A 341 3.93 -4.14 -11.12
N VAL A 342 4.62 -3.03 -10.91
CA VAL A 342 4.11 -1.70 -11.25
C VAL A 342 4.61 -1.34 -12.65
N TYR A 343 3.71 -1.32 -13.63
CA TYR A 343 4.07 -0.94 -15.00
C TYR A 343 4.17 0.60 -15.14
N ASN A 344 5.08 1.19 -14.38
CA ASN A 344 5.47 2.59 -14.47
C ASN A 344 6.63 2.72 -15.46
N THR A 345 6.60 3.72 -16.33
CA THR A 345 7.70 4.06 -17.25
C THR A 345 7.69 5.56 -17.49
N VAL A 346 8.68 6.07 -18.22
CA VAL A 346 8.69 7.48 -18.67
C VAL A 346 7.43 7.90 -19.43
N ASN A 347 6.70 6.96 -20.04
CA ASN A 347 5.52 7.24 -20.87
C ASN A 347 4.19 6.81 -20.22
N ARG A 348 4.23 6.20 -19.03
CA ARG A 348 3.04 5.60 -18.39
C ARG A 348 3.13 5.73 -16.89
N ASP A 349 2.13 6.35 -16.28
CA ASP A 349 1.96 6.34 -14.83
C ASP A 349 1.40 4.98 -14.39
N GLY A 350 2.23 4.16 -13.75
CA GLY A 350 1.83 2.84 -13.26
C GLY A 350 1.02 2.88 -11.96
N TYR A 351 0.98 4.01 -11.27
CA TYR A 351 0.34 4.17 -9.96
C TYR A 351 -1.11 4.66 -10.06
N GLU A 352 -1.52 5.21 -11.21
CA GLU A 352 -2.90 5.66 -11.44
C GLU A 352 -3.93 4.54 -11.16
N ALA A 353 -3.73 3.35 -11.76
CA ALA A 353 -4.64 2.22 -11.57
C ALA A 353 -4.64 1.67 -10.12
N ILE A 354 -3.50 1.80 -9.42
CA ILE A 354 -3.39 1.43 -8.00
C ILE A 354 -4.20 2.42 -7.17
N ALA A 355 -3.97 3.72 -7.32
CA ALA A 355 -4.72 4.75 -6.61
C ALA A 355 -6.23 4.67 -6.88
N GLU A 356 -6.64 4.41 -8.12
CA GLU A 356 -8.05 4.20 -8.46
C GLU A 356 -8.65 2.99 -7.72
N THR A 357 -7.91 1.89 -7.62
CA THR A 357 -8.34 0.68 -6.91
C THR A 357 -8.51 0.92 -5.41
N PHE A 358 -7.61 1.66 -4.79
CA PHE A 358 -7.73 2.05 -3.38
C PHE A 358 -8.93 2.98 -3.16
N SER A 359 -9.11 3.98 -4.03
CA SER A 359 -10.25 4.90 -4.01
C SER A 359 -11.59 4.16 -4.11
N ARG A 360 -11.72 3.25 -5.09
CA ARG A 360 -12.92 2.43 -5.31
C ARG A 360 -13.32 1.61 -4.08
N ASN A 361 -12.33 1.15 -3.32
CA ASN A 361 -12.53 0.35 -2.12
C ASN A 361 -12.53 1.19 -0.82
N SER A 362 -12.54 2.53 -0.92
CA SER A 362 -12.50 3.44 0.24
C SER A 362 -11.33 3.14 1.19
N CYS A 363 -10.18 2.79 0.62
CA CYS A 363 -8.96 2.46 1.34
C CYS A 363 -7.88 3.52 1.12
N ASN A 364 -7.11 3.82 2.16
CA ASN A 364 -5.99 4.75 2.14
C ASN A 364 -4.69 4.03 1.75
N ILE A 365 -3.70 4.78 1.27
CA ILE A 365 -2.38 4.24 0.89
C ILE A 365 -1.36 4.57 1.98
N ILE A 366 -0.57 3.57 2.37
CA ILE A 366 0.61 3.75 3.21
C ILE A 366 1.85 3.72 2.33
N LEU A 367 2.65 4.79 2.40
CA LEU A 367 3.92 4.92 1.70
C LEU A 367 5.09 4.85 2.69
N PRO A 368 5.98 3.85 2.57
CA PRO A 368 7.26 3.86 3.26
C PRO A 368 8.23 4.87 2.62
N GLY A 369 9.38 5.09 3.26
CA GLY A 369 10.47 5.88 2.68
C GLY A 369 10.38 7.38 2.89
N MET A 370 9.56 7.87 3.82
CA MET A 370 9.51 9.31 4.16
C MET A 370 10.85 9.86 4.70
N ASP A 371 11.76 8.99 5.11
CA ASP A 371 13.12 9.28 5.55
C ASP A 371 14.17 9.27 4.42
N LEU A 372 13.79 8.88 3.21
CA LEU A 372 14.71 8.74 2.08
C LEU A 372 14.84 10.05 1.31
N SER A 373 16.06 10.33 0.85
CA SER A 373 16.35 11.46 -0.03
C SER A 373 17.21 11.00 -1.21
N ASP A 374 17.15 11.76 -2.30
CA ASP A 374 17.93 11.48 -3.50
C ASP A 374 19.44 11.63 -3.23
N ASP A 375 19.84 12.63 -2.44
CA ASP A 375 21.25 12.94 -2.11
C ASP A 375 22.00 11.81 -1.40
N HIS A 376 21.28 10.88 -0.77
CA HIS A 376 21.88 9.75 -0.05
C HIS A 376 21.89 8.45 -0.87
N GLN A 377 21.44 8.48 -2.13
CA GLN A 377 21.44 7.29 -2.98
C GLN A 377 22.72 7.18 -3.81
N PRO A 378 23.25 5.95 -4.03
CA PRO A 378 24.36 5.73 -4.96
C PRO A 378 23.98 6.16 -6.38
N ASN A 379 24.84 6.91 -7.07
CA ASN A 379 24.58 7.38 -8.43
C ASN A 379 24.37 6.21 -9.41
N GLU A 380 25.06 5.11 -9.20
CA GLU A 380 25.03 3.89 -10.02
C GLU A 380 23.65 3.25 -10.03
N SER A 381 22.88 3.41 -8.95
CA SER A 381 21.52 2.88 -8.81
C SER A 381 20.48 3.66 -9.59
N ARG A 382 20.82 4.86 -10.09
CA ARG A 382 19.89 5.80 -10.75
C ARG A 382 18.58 5.99 -9.96
N SER A 383 18.69 5.95 -8.64
CA SER A 383 17.56 6.02 -7.72
C SER A 383 16.98 7.43 -7.61
N SER A 384 15.68 7.51 -7.33
CA SER A 384 15.04 8.76 -6.90
C SER A 384 13.81 8.50 -6.04
N PRO A 385 13.97 8.30 -4.72
CA PRO A 385 12.85 8.18 -3.80
C PRO A 385 11.98 9.45 -3.76
N GLU A 386 12.56 10.64 -3.92
CA GLU A 386 11.79 11.89 -3.83
C GLU A 386 10.87 12.09 -5.05
N LEU A 387 11.35 11.84 -6.27
CA LEU A 387 10.50 11.92 -7.47
C LEU A 387 9.41 10.85 -7.45
N LEU A 388 9.76 9.63 -7.02
CA LEU A 388 8.78 8.55 -6.93
C LEU A 388 7.70 8.85 -5.90
N LEU A 389 8.08 9.33 -4.71
CA LEU A 389 7.13 9.71 -3.67
C LEU A 389 6.17 10.81 -4.17
N ALA A 390 6.69 11.81 -4.87
CA ALA A 390 5.88 12.87 -5.48
C ALA A 390 4.91 12.33 -6.54
N GLN A 391 5.36 11.40 -7.40
CA GLN A 391 4.50 10.77 -8.41
C GLN A 391 3.34 10.01 -7.77
N ILE A 392 3.62 9.11 -6.82
CA ILE A 392 2.58 8.31 -6.15
C ILE A 392 1.59 9.23 -5.43
N THR A 393 2.08 10.25 -4.72
CA THR A 393 1.24 11.21 -4.02
C THR A 393 0.35 12.02 -4.97
N ALA A 394 0.86 12.40 -6.15
CA ALA A 394 0.06 13.06 -7.18
C ALA A 394 -1.06 12.16 -7.70
N SER A 395 -0.78 10.88 -7.94
CA SER A 395 -1.79 9.89 -8.33
C SER A 395 -2.83 9.66 -7.23
N CYS A 396 -2.42 9.55 -5.96
CA CYS A 396 -3.36 9.49 -4.83
C CYS A 396 -4.27 10.71 -4.76
N ARG A 397 -3.71 11.92 -4.88
CA ARG A 397 -4.46 13.19 -4.88
C ARG A 397 -5.47 13.25 -6.02
N LYS A 398 -5.09 12.82 -7.22
CA LYS A 398 -5.98 12.75 -8.39
C LYS A 398 -7.22 11.89 -8.14
N HIS A 399 -7.07 10.80 -7.37
CA HIS A 399 -8.15 9.86 -7.05
C HIS A 399 -8.77 10.07 -5.65
N GLY A 400 -8.39 11.13 -4.93
CA GLY A 400 -8.93 11.42 -3.59
C GLY A 400 -8.55 10.39 -2.52
N VAL A 401 -7.42 9.69 -2.69
CA VAL A 401 -6.92 8.70 -1.72
C VAL A 401 -6.04 9.41 -0.70
N GLU A 402 -6.36 9.26 0.59
CA GLU A 402 -5.54 9.79 1.67
C GLU A 402 -4.23 8.98 1.77
N VAL A 403 -3.12 9.69 2.04
CA VAL A 403 -1.78 9.11 2.16
C VAL A 403 -1.35 9.14 3.63
N SER A 404 -0.84 8.00 4.09
CA SER A 404 -0.13 7.89 5.37
C SER A 404 1.34 7.55 5.11
N GLY A 405 2.23 8.11 5.92
CA GLY A 405 3.68 7.96 5.77
C GLY A 405 4.30 6.99 6.77
N GLN A 406 5.39 6.34 6.36
CA GLN A 406 6.28 5.56 7.21
C GLN A 406 7.74 5.85 6.83
N ASN A 407 8.66 5.76 7.80
CA ASN A 407 10.08 5.66 7.47
C ASN A 407 10.44 4.22 7.08
N SER A 408 11.41 4.07 6.18
CA SER A 408 11.95 2.80 5.73
C SER A 408 13.01 2.24 6.69
N LEU A 409 13.87 3.10 7.27
CA LEU A 409 14.99 2.66 8.12
C LEU A 409 14.65 2.80 9.60
N VAL A 410 14.72 1.68 10.34
CA VAL A 410 14.52 1.68 11.81
C VAL A 410 15.61 2.45 12.56
N SER A 411 16.79 2.59 11.95
CA SER A 411 17.98 3.24 12.54
C SER A 411 18.45 4.46 11.76
N GLY A 412 17.51 5.27 11.26
CA GLY A 412 17.83 6.54 10.60
C GLY A 412 18.50 7.53 11.56
N GLY A 413 19.62 8.13 11.15
CA GLY A 413 20.28 9.20 11.90
C GLY A 413 19.52 10.53 11.83
N PRO A 414 20.05 11.64 12.40
CA PRO A 414 19.37 12.94 12.43
C PRO A 414 18.87 13.45 11.07
N LYS A 415 19.62 13.17 9.99
CA LYS A 415 19.23 13.52 8.61
C LYS A 415 17.94 12.84 8.14
N ALA A 416 17.70 11.60 8.57
CA ALA A 416 16.47 10.87 8.25
C ALA A 416 15.25 11.58 8.88
N ILE A 417 15.38 12.03 10.13
CA ILE A 417 14.34 12.80 10.83
C ILE A 417 14.08 14.15 10.13
N GLU A 418 15.12 14.82 9.65
CA GLU A 418 14.98 16.07 8.88
C GLU A 418 14.24 15.83 7.55
N GLN A 419 14.59 14.76 6.84
CA GLN A 419 13.92 14.38 5.61
C GLN A 419 12.44 14.01 5.85
N ILE A 420 12.14 13.28 6.94
CA ILE A 420 10.75 13.02 7.35
C ILE A 420 10.01 14.35 7.53
N LYS A 421 10.57 15.31 8.27
CA LYS A 421 9.92 16.62 8.47
C LYS A 421 9.64 17.34 7.15
N LYS A 422 10.60 17.31 6.21
CA LYS A 422 10.42 17.87 4.87
C LYS A 422 9.27 17.17 4.14
N ASN A 423 9.26 15.84 4.12
CA ASN A 423 8.24 15.06 3.42
C ASN A 423 6.86 15.13 4.09
N LEU A 424 6.77 15.50 5.37
CA LEU A 424 5.51 15.75 6.08
C LEU A 424 5.00 17.19 5.96
N SER A 425 5.80 18.12 5.43
CA SER A 425 5.36 19.50 5.19
C SER A 425 4.45 19.59 3.94
N ASP A 426 3.57 20.60 3.91
CA ASP A 426 2.30 20.73 3.14
C ASP A 426 2.20 20.22 1.69
N GLU A 427 3.31 19.95 1.00
CA GLU A 427 3.30 19.50 -0.39
C GLU A 427 2.78 18.07 -0.58
N ASN A 428 2.90 17.20 0.44
CA ASN A 428 2.56 15.76 0.31
C ASN A 428 1.22 15.35 0.96
N ALA A 429 0.51 16.26 1.64
CA ALA A 429 -0.82 16.02 2.25
C ALA A 429 -0.92 14.69 3.05
N VAL A 430 0.06 14.43 3.93
CA VAL A 430 0.10 13.23 4.77
C VAL A 430 -0.73 13.46 6.03
N GLU A 431 -1.78 12.67 6.26
CA GLU A 431 -2.63 12.85 7.46
C GLU A 431 -2.09 12.13 8.71
N LEU A 432 -1.36 11.03 8.49
CA LEU A 432 -0.84 10.17 9.55
C LEU A 432 0.58 9.72 9.20
N PHE A 433 1.48 9.82 10.16
CA PHE A 433 2.83 9.30 10.05
C PHE A 433 3.10 8.25 11.13
N THR A 434 3.57 7.06 10.74
CA THR A 434 3.99 6.01 11.67
C THR A 434 5.51 5.89 11.68
N TYR A 435 6.13 6.22 12.81
CA TYR A 435 7.55 6.02 13.02
C TYR A 435 7.84 4.53 13.29
N GLN A 436 8.49 3.87 12.35
CA GLN A 436 8.97 2.51 12.47
C GLN A 436 10.40 2.55 13.07
N ARG A 437 10.63 2.15 14.32
CA ARG A 437 9.71 1.50 15.26
C ARG A 437 10.34 1.44 16.65
N MET A 438 9.55 1.08 17.66
CA MET A 438 10.05 0.75 18.99
C MET A 438 11.06 -0.40 18.95
N GLY A 439 12.14 -0.25 19.73
CA GLY A 439 13.22 -1.21 19.87
C GLY A 439 14.35 -0.65 20.72
N ALA A 440 15.41 -1.43 20.93
CA ALA A 440 16.55 -1.00 21.75
C ALA A 440 17.21 0.27 21.23
N TYR A 441 17.42 0.39 19.91
CA TYR A 441 17.97 1.58 19.29
C TYR A 441 17.03 2.80 19.43
N PHE A 442 15.73 2.61 19.22
CA PHE A 442 14.74 3.69 19.31
C PHE A 442 14.76 4.41 20.68
N PHE A 443 14.87 3.64 21.77
CA PHE A 443 14.98 4.15 23.15
C PHE A 443 16.42 4.42 23.60
N SER A 444 17.41 4.33 22.71
CA SER A 444 18.80 4.59 23.07
C SER A 444 19.04 6.08 23.39
N PRO A 445 20.07 6.40 24.19
CA PRO A 445 20.49 7.77 24.44
C PRO A 445 20.86 8.54 23.17
N ASP A 446 21.29 7.85 22.12
CA ASP A 446 21.73 8.45 20.86
C ASP A 446 20.56 8.88 19.97
N HIS A 447 19.41 8.22 20.10
CA HIS A 447 18.27 8.42 19.20
C HIS A 447 17.05 9.06 19.87
N PHE A 448 16.68 8.61 21.08
CA PHE A 448 15.44 9.03 21.73
C PHE A 448 15.33 10.56 21.96
N PRO A 449 16.43 11.29 22.28
CA PRO A 449 16.39 12.74 22.35
C PRO A 449 16.01 13.40 21.01
N SER A 450 16.55 12.92 19.88
CA SER A 450 16.23 13.42 18.54
C SER A 450 14.76 13.14 18.18
N PHE A 451 14.27 11.95 18.50
CA PHE A 451 12.84 11.63 18.33
C PHE A 451 11.96 12.55 19.19
N THR A 452 12.35 12.81 20.44
CA THR A 452 11.60 13.73 21.33
C THR A 452 11.52 15.15 20.74
N GLN A 453 12.62 15.64 20.17
CA GLN A 453 12.64 16.92 19.49
C GLN A 453 11.77 16.91 18.23
N PHE A 454 11.78 15.81 17.47
CA PHE A 454 10.89 15.62 16.32
C PHE A 454 9.41 15.73 16.71
N VAL A 455 8.96 15.03 17.76
CA VAL A 455 7.57 15.11 18.24
C VAL A 455 7.18 16.53 18.64
N ARG A 456 8.08 17.25 19.32
CA ARG A 456 7.83 18.65 19.72
C ARG A 456 7.68 19.57 18.52
N ASN A 457 8.52 19.41 17.49
CA ASN A 457 8.46 20.21 16.28
C ASN A 457 7.17 19.96 15.49
N LEU A 458 6.73 18.69 15.36
CA LEU A 458 5.46 18.37 14.70
C LEU A 458 4.28 19.08 15.38
N LYS A 459 4.26 19.13 16.71
CA LYS A 459 3.21 19.84 17.45
C LYS A 459 3.25 21.36 17.27
N GLN A 460 4.43 21.94 17.12
CA GLN A 460 4.57 23.38 16.86
C GLN A 460 4.10 23.75 15.45
N LEU A 461 4.34 22.89 14.45
CA LEU A 461 3.79 23.06 13.11
C LEU A 461 2.26 23.12 13.15
N ASN A 462 1.62 22.27 13.96
CA ASN A 462 0.17 22.26 14.12
C ASN A 462 -0.35 23.56 14.76
N LEU A 463 0.36 24.12 15.75
CA LEU A 463 -0.04 25.38 16.42
C LEU A 463 0.07 26.61 15.50
N HIS A 464 1.10 26.69 14.64
CA HIS A 464 1.27 27.83 13.74
C HIS A 464 0.24 27.89 12.60
N SER A 465 -0.40 26.77 12.25
CA SER A 465 -1.48 26.74 11.26
C SER A 465 -2.77 27.39 11.78
N ASP A 466 -3.02 27.33 13.09
CA ASP A 466 -4.24 27.87 13.72
C ASP A 466 -4.18 29.39 13.98
N ASP A 467 -2.97 29.97 13.94
CA ASP A 467 -2.71 31.40 14.21
C ASP A 467 -2.66 32.28 12.94
N LEU A 468 -3.08 31.78 11.77
CA LEU A 468 -3.14 32.61 10.56
C LEU A 468 -4.35 33.58 10.66
N PRO A 469 -4.13 34.91 10.63
CA PRO A 469 -5.23 35.86 10.69
C PRO A 469 -6.11 35.70 9.45
N LEU A 470 -7.42 35.53 9.68
CA LEU A 470 -8.45 35.67 8.66
C LEU A 470 -8.22 37.02 7.98
N LYS A 471 -7.89 37.00 6.69
CA LYS A 471 -7.82 38.22 5.89
C LYS A 471 -9.23 38.80 5.85
N ASP A 472 -9.45 39.87 6.59
CA ASP A 472 -10.59 40.76 6.39
C ASP A 472 -10.47 41.33 4.97
N ASP A 473 -11.41 40.95 4.10
CA ASP A 473 -11.64 41.58 2.81
C ASP A 473 -12.19 42.99 3.06
N GLU A 474 -11.31 43.97 3.29
CA GLU A 474 -11.66 45.38 3.08
C GLU A 474 -11.60 45.69 1.58
N THR A 475 -12.77 45.64 0.96
CA THR A 475 -13.03 46.21 -0.37
C THR A 475 -12.84 47.72 -0.31
N ALA A 476 -11.65 48.19 -0.69
CA ALA A 476 -11.40 49.58 -1.01
C ALA A 476 -11.97 49.89 -2.41
N ASP A 477 -13.15 50.52 -2.44
CA ASP A 477 -13.69 51.12 -3.65
C ASP A 477 -12.79 52.28 -4.10
N SER A 478 -12.27 52.11 -5.31
CA SER A 478 -11.51 53.07 -6.11
C SER A 478 -12.28 54.36 -6.42
N LEU A 479 -11.57 55.47 -6.68
CA LEU A 479 -11.61 56.29 -7.92
C LEU A 479 -10.69 57.54 -7.80
N PRO A 480 -10.30 58.20 -8.91
CA PRO A 480 -8.94 58.69 -9.15
C PRO A 480 -8.81 60.22 -9.39
N ASP A 481 -7.57 60.64 -9.66
CA ASP A 481 -7.12 61.73 -10.55
C ASP A 481 -6.27 62.89 -10.00
N MET A 482 -5.08 62.98 -10.61
CA MET A 482 -4.39 64.16 -11.19
C MET A 482 -4.27 65.45 -10.38
N ASN A 483 -3.04 65.90 -10.06
CA ASN A 483 -2.23 66.68 -11.01
C ASN A 483 -0.87 67.13 -10.44
N LEU A 484 0.07 67.26 -11.35
CA LEU A 484 1.48 67.62 -11.15
C LEU A 484 1.67 69.15 -11.10
N HIS A 485 2.45 69.59 -10.12
CA HIS A 485 3.41 70.70 -10.12
C HIS A 485 3.16 72.09 -10.76
N LYS A 486 3.45 73.07 -9.89
CA LYS A 486 4.38 74.23 -10.03
C LYS A 486 3.94 75.48 -10.78
N GLN A 487 3.95 76.54 -9.99
CA GLN A 487 4.10 77.94 -10.37
C GLN A 487 5.57 78.29 -10.68
N VAL A 488 5.71 79.07 -11.77
CA VAL A 488 6.64 80.20 -11.98
C VAL A 488 8.15 79.92 -12.01
N ALA A 489 8.71 79.91 -13.22
CA ALA A 489 9.68 80.89 -13.75
C ALA A 489 10.37 80.32 -14.99
#